data_AF-A0A6L3ABE4-F1
#
_entry.id   AF-A0A6L3ABE4-F1
#
_cell.length_a   1.000
_cell.length_b   1.000
_cell.length_c   1.000
_cell.angle_alpha   90.00
_cell.angle_beta   90.00
_cell.angle_gamma   90.00
#
_symmetry.space_group_name_H-M   'P 1'
#
loop_
_entity.id
_entity.type
_entity.pdbx_description
1 polymer ?
#
loop_
_entity_poly.entity_id
_entity_poly.type
_entity_poly.pdbx_seq_one_letter_code
_entity_poly.pdbx_strand_id
1 'polypeptide(L)' 'MTTSRPIGSLLLELPGAELLAGAGDATVRAVEHDSRNARPGTLFVAVPGFNFDGHSFLP' A
#
# COMPACT_ATOMS: atom_id res chain seq x y z
N MET A 1 13.71 -4.72 -6.85
CA MET A 1 13.86 -5.01 -5.41
C MET A 1 13.25 -3.85 -4.66
N THR A 2 12.17 -4.06 -3.92
CA THR A 2 11.56 -3.04 -3.06
C THR A 2 12.44 -2.91 -1.82
N THR A 3 13.19 -1.81 -1.70
CA THR A 3 13.96 -1.53 -0.49
C THR A 3 12.99 -1.16 0.62
N SER A 4 13.12 -1.80 1.79
CA SER A 4 12.32 -1.50 2.98
C SER A 4 12.43 -0.02 3.36
N ARG A 5 11.30 0.68 3.52
CA ARG A 5 11.28 2.12 3.86
C ARG A 5 9.97 2.53 4.55
N PRO A 6 9.95 3.63 5.33
CA PRO A 6 8.72 4.12 5.96
C PRO A 6 7.73 4.67 4.93
N ILE A 7 6.44 4.51 5.17
CA ILE A 7 5.39 4.99 4.24
C ILE A 7 5.44 6.51 4.03
N GLY A 8 5.85 7.28 5.04
CA GLY A 8 6.05 8.72 4.92
C GLY A 8 7.04 9.11 3.83
N SER A 9 8.08 8.31 3.60
CA SER A 9 9.04 8.57 2.50
C SER A 9 8.41 8.36 1.13
N LEU A 10 7.46 7.43 0.99
CA LEU A 10 6.73 7.19 -0.25
C LEU A 10 5.78 8.35 -0.57
N LEU A 11 5.14 8.94 0.44
CA LEU A 11 4.22 10.06 0.25
C LEU A 11 4.91 11.30 -0.34
N LEU A 12 6.18 11.54 0.03
CA LEU A 12 6.99 12.62 -0.56
C LEU A 12 7.25 12.41 -2.07
N GLU A 13 7.24 11.15 -2.52
CA GLU A 13 7.49 10.74 -3.90
C GLU A 13 6.18 10.57 -4.71
N LEU A 14 5.01 10.68 -4.08
CA LEU A 14 3.69 10.45 -4.68
C LEU A 14 2.82 11.71 -4.59
N PRO A 15 2.93 12.65 -5.56
CA PRO A 15 2.12 13.85 -5.58
C PRO A 15 0.62 13.53 -5.54
N GLY A 16 -0.08 14.12 -4.57
CA GLY A 16 -1.53 13.91 -4.38
C GLY A 16 -1.90 12.72 -3.50
N ALA A 17 -0.92 11.96 -2.98
CA ALA A 17 -1.17 10.97 -1.95
C ALA A 17 -1.32 11.65 -0.57
N GLU A 18 -2.32 11.22 0.20
CA GLU A 18 -2.57 11.69 1.56
C GLU A 18 -2.62 10.51 2.53
N LEU A 19 -1.97 10.65 3.70
CA LEU A 19 -2.07 9.66 4.77
C LEU A 19 -3.35 9.91 5.56
N LEU A 20 -4.40 9.13 5.27
CA LEU A 20 -5.69 9.28 5.94
C LEU A 20 -5.69 8.71 7.37
N ALA A 21 -4.87 7.69 7.64
CA ALA A 21 -4.77 7.04 8.95
C ALA A 21 -3.44 6.32 9.14
N GLY A 22 -3.07 6.08 10.41
CA GLY A 22 -1.85 5.37 10.80
C GLY A 22 -0.64 6.29 10.96
N ALA A 23 0.52 5.67 11.23
CA ALA A 23 1.76 6.40 11.48
C ALA A 23 2.66 6.43 10.23
N GLY A 24 3.23 7.60 9.93
CA GLY A 24 4.10 7.80 8.76
C GLY A 24 5.42 7.03 8.82
N ASP A 25 5.82 6.55 9.99
CA ASP A 25 7.02 5.72 10.20
C ASP A 25 6.76 4.21 10.00
N ALA A 26 5.51 3.81 9.70
CA ALA A 26 5.16 2.43 9.39
C ALA A 26 6.01 1.91 8.22
N THR A 27 6.75 0.82 8.48
CA THR A 27 7.70 0.28 7.50
C THR A 27 7.00 -0.57 6.45
N VAL A 28 7.16 -0.17 5.18
CA VAL A 28 6.76 -0.94 4.00
C VAL A 28 7.93 -1.85 3.60
N ARG A 29 7.68 -3.18 3.60
CA ARG A 29 8.67 -4.21 3.26
C ARG A 29 8.43 -4.85 1.89
N ALA A 30 7.18 -4.81 1.42
CA ALA A 30 6.75 -5.33 0.13
C ALA A 30 5.58 -4.50 -0.41
N VAL A 31 5.29 -4.62 -1.70
CA VAL A 31 4.14 -3.98 -2.35
C VAL A 31 3.40 -5.08 -3.11
N GLU A 32 2.10 -5.21 -2.89
CA GLU A 32 1.26 -6.22 -3.55
C GLU A 32 -0.07 -5.60 -3.98
N HIS A 33 -0.60 -6.00 -5.13
CA HIS A 33 -1.94 -5.62 -5.57
C HIS A 33 -2.94 -6.78 -5.49
N ASP A 34 -2.49 -7.99 -5.15
CA ASP A 34 -3.35 -9.16 -4.94
C ASP A 34 -3.51 -9.41 -3.44
N SER A 35 -4.72 -9.23 -2.92
CA SER A 35 -5.02 -9.36 -1.49
C SER A 35 -4.72 -10.76 -0.96
N ARG A 36 -4.73 -11.79 -1.81
CA ARG A 36 -4.37 -13.18 -1.45
C ARG A 36 -2.89 -13.35 -1.14
N ASN A 37 -2.04 -12.44 -1.61
CA ASN A 37 -0.60 -12.44 -1.39
C ASN A 37 -0.15 -11.43 -0.32
N ALA A 38 -1.04 -10.52 0.10
CA ALA A 38 -0.74 -9.53 1.12
C ALA A 38 -0.43 -10.19 2.48
N ARG A 39 0.61 -9.69 3.15
CA ARG A 39 1.12 -10.21 4.43
C ARG A 39 1.48 -9.03 5.35
N PRO A 40 1.71 -9.26 6.66
CA PRO A 40 2.19 -8.21 7.54
C PRO A 40 3.43 -7.48 7.00
N GLY A 41 3.36 -6.15 6.89
CA GLY A 41 4.42 -5.30 6.33
C GLY A 41 4.33 -5.05 4.82
N THR A 42 3.33 -5.62 4.13
CA THR A 42 3.02 -5.29 2.74
C THR A 42 2.20 -4.00 2.65
N LEU A 43 2.58 -3.10 1.74
CA LEU A 43 1.70 -2.05 1.24
C LEU A 43 0.78 -2.67 0.18
N PHE A 44 -0.49 -2.85 0.53
CA PHE A 44 -1.50 -3.31 -0.42
C PHE A 44 -1.96 -2.16 -1.30
N VAL A 45 -1.88 -2.33 -2.63
CA VAL A 45 -2.32 -1.34 -3.61
C VAL A 45 -3.66 -1.80 -4.19
N ALA A 46 -4.74 -1.30 -3.62
CA ALA A 46 -6.09 -1.52 -4.13
C ALA A 46 -6.27 -0.78 -5.46
N VAL A 47 -6.46 -1.51 -6.55
CA VAL A 47 -6.70 -0.93 -7.88
C VAL A 47 -8.02 -1.48 -8.46
N PRO A 48 -8.78 -0.68 -9.24
CA PRO A 48 -9.90 -1.20 -10.01
C PRO A 48 -9.41 -2.17 -11.08
N GLY A 49 -9.99 -3.37 -11.12
CA GLY A 49 -9.74 -4.37 -12.15
C GLY A 49 -10.97 -4.65 -13.00
N PHE A 50 -10.78 -5.41 -14.09
CA PHE A 50 -11.88 -5.77 -15.00
C PHE A 50 -12.94 -6.66 -14.35
N ASN A 51 -12.52 -7.57 -13.48
CA ASN A 51 -13.41 -8.54 -12.83
C ASN A 51 -13.70 -8.17 -11.37
N PHE A 52 -12.77 -7.49 -10.70
CA PHE A 52 -12.85 -7.18 -9.27
C PHE A 52 -12.23 -5.80 -9.01
N ASP A 53 -12.83 -5.04 -8.09
CA ASP A 53 -12.24 -3.81 -7.55
C ASP A 53 -11.48 -4.12 -6.25
N GLY A 54 -10.17 -3.85 -6.23
CA GLY A 54 -9.29 -4.08 -5.09
C GLY A 54 -9.77 -3.43 -3.78
N HIS A 55 -10.49 -2.30 -3.87
CA HIS A 55 -11.00 -1.59 -2.69
C HIS A 55 -12.04 -2.39 -1.92
N SER A 56 -12.70 -3.35 -2.57
CA SER A 56 -13.69 -4.24 -1.94
C SER A 56 -13.07 -5.26 -0.99
N PHE A 57 -11.73 -5.36 -0.94
CA PHE A 57 -10.99 -6.26 -0.06
C PHE A 57 -10.32 -5.54 1.12
N LEU A 58 -10.66 -4.27 1.36
CA LEU A 58 -10.29 -3.55 2.58
C LEU A 58 -11.25 -3.92 3.74
N PRO A 59 -10.79 -3.91 5.01
CA PRO A 59 -11.63 -4.18 6.18
C PRO A 59 -12.71 -3.14 6.44
#